data_AF-A0A661T8C0-F1
#
_entry.id   AF-A0A661T8C0-F1
#
_cell.length_a   1.000
_cell.length_b   1.000
_cell.length_c   1.000
_cell.angle_alpha   90.00
_cell.angle_beta   90.00
_cell.angle_gamma   90.00
#
_symmetry.space_group_name_H-M   'P 1'
#
loop_
_entity.id
_entity.type
_entity.pdbx_description
1 polymer ?
#
loop_
_entity_poly.entity_id
_entity_poly.type
_entity_poly.pdbx_seq_one_letter_code
_entity_poly.pdbx_strand_id
1 'polypeptide(L)'
;MRAYLIDEITSVHMEAVRRFLRENAVSSDLDGLFWIKIPKDLLSGTQFAHSGCGPHVFAVEAGTDWVKFELLVRSLANMQCPCAAYATPRQREFIIRFAHGMIAQLDIQT
;
A
#
# COMPACT_ATOMS: atom_id res chain seq x y z
N MET A 1 -6.49 -10.16 8.08
CA MET A 1 -5.35 -9.22 8.17
C MET A 1 -5.89 -7.83 8.47
N ARG A 2 -5.13 -6.97 9.16
CA ARG A 2 -5.55 -5.58 9.47
C ARG A 2 -5.36 -4.69 8.25
N ALA A 3 -6.33 -3.85 7.94
CA ALA A 3 -6.32 -2.96 6.78
C ALA A 3 -7.07 -1.66 7.07
N TYR A 4 -6.80 -0.64 6.26
CA TYR A 4 -7.64 0.54 6.09
C TYR A 4 -8.46 0.36 4.80
N LEU A 5 -9.77 0.52 4.87
CA LEU A 5 -10.70 0.26 3.76
C LEU A 5 -11.47 1.55 3.45
N ILE A 6 -11.63 1.81 2.16
CA ILE A 6 -12.54 2.83 1.62
C ILE A 6 -13.43 2.10 0.61
N ASP A 7 -14.73 2.01 0.86
CA ASP A 7 -15.68 1.13 0.17
C ASP A 7 -16.90 1.83 -0.44
N GLU A 8 -16.91 3.16 -0.44
CA GLU A 8 -17.96 3.98 -1.07
C GLU A 8 -17.42 4.70 -2.32
N ILE A 9 -16.70 3.97 -3.19
CA ILE A 9 -16.11 4.52 -4.42
C ILE A 9 -16.89 4.06 -5.64
N THR A 10 -17.36 5.01 -6.46
CA THR A 10 -18.06 4.68 -7.71
C THR A 10 -17.15 3.93 -8.69
N SER A 11 -17.74 3.14 -9.58
CA SER A 11 -16.98 2.41 -10.61
C SER A 11 -16.12 3.33 -11.51
N VAL A 12 -16.64 4.51 -11.85
CA VAL A 12 -15.92 5.55 -12.62
C VAL A 12 -14.68 6.03 -11.86
N HIS A 13 -14.83 6.32 -10.56
CA HIS A 13 -13.68 6.71 -9.73
C HIS A 13 -12.70 5.54 -9.53
N MET A 14 -13.17 4.30 -9.46
CA MET A 14 -12.29 3.14 -9.35
C MET A 14 -11.41 2.93 -10.59
N GLU A 15 -11.84 3.31 -11.80
CA GLU A 15 -10.95 3.35 -12.97
C GLU A 15 -9.81 4.35 -12.77
N ALA A 16 -10.10 5.53 -12.21
CA ALA A 16 -9.09 6.53 -11.89
C ALA A 16 -8.11 6.03 -10.80
N VAL A 17 -8.62 5.36 -9.75
CA VAL A 17 -7.79 4.72 -8.71
C VAL A 17 -6.84 3.68 -9.32
N ARG A 18 -7.35 2.77 -10.16
CA ARG A 18 -6.51 1.74 -10.79
C ARG A 18 -5.46 2.35 -11.73
N ARG A 19 -5.80 3.42 -12.46
CA ARG A 19 -4.82 4.16 -13.27
C ARG A 19 -3.73 4.78 -12.39
N PHE A 20 -4.11 5.49 -11.34
CA PHE A 20 -3.16 6.08 -10.40
C PHE A 20 -2.21 5.04 -9.80
N LEU A 21 -2.75 3.90 -9.35
CA LEU A 21 -1.93 2.84 -8.76
C LEU A 21 -0.99 2.19 -9.77
N ARG A 22 -1.39 2.00 -11.03
CA ARG A 22 -0.49 1.52 -12.10
C ARG A 22 0.69 2.45 -12.36
N GLU A 23 0.50 3.76 -12.18
CA GLU A 23 1.54 4.78 -12.41
C GLU A 23 2.46 4.97 -11.20
N ASN A 24 1.96 4.75 -9.98
CA ASN A 24 2.65 5.11 -8.73
C ASN A 24 3.08 3.91 -7.87
N ALA A 25 2.69 2.69 -8.21
CA ALA A 25 3.03 1.48 -7.46
C ALA A 25 4.09 0.63 -8.18
N VAL A 26 4.71 -0.28 -7.44
CA VAL A 26 5.45 -1.40 -8.03
C VAL A 26 4.44 -2.41 -8.57
N SER A 27 4.68 -2.86 -9.80
CA SER A 27 3.84 -3.84 -10.49
C SER A 27 3.75 -5.15 -9.70
N SER A 28 2.55 -5.73 -9.69
CA SER A 28 2.27 -7.07 -9.22
C SER A 28 1.88 -7.93 -10.42
N ASP A 29 2.16 -9.23 -10.36
CA ASP A 29 1.67 -10.20 -11.35
C ASP A 29 0.17 -10.53 -11.16
N LEU A 30 -0.40 -10.14 -10.01
CA LEU A 30 -1.81 -10.32 -9.70
C LEU A 30 -2.60 -9.06 -10.05
N ASP A 31 -3.65 -9.23 -10.85
CA ASP A 31 -4.55 -8.12 -11.22
C ASP A 31 -5.25 -7.54 -9.98
N GLY A 32 -5.42 -6.21 -9.97
CA GLY A 32 -5.99 -5.46 -8.85
C GLY A 32 -5.11 -5.38 -7.60
N LEU A 33 -3.92 -5.98 -7.58
CA LEU A 33 -2.96 -5.91 -6.47
C LEU A 33 -1.79 -4.99 -6.82
N PHE A 34 -1.43 -4.10 -5.90
CA PHE A 34 -0.37 -3.11 -6.10
C PHE A 34 0.54 -3.04 -4.89
N TRP A 35 1.83 -2.78 -5.11
CA TRP A 35 2.82 -2.71 -4.04
C TRP A 35 3.33 -1.27 -3.86
N ILE A 36 3.08 -0.68 -2.69
CA ILE A 36 3.56 0.68 -2.38
C ILE A 36 4.77 0.58 -1.46
N LYS A 37 5.88 1.21 -1.87
CA LYS A 37 7.13 1.22 -1.10
C LYS A 37 7.00 2.05 0.17
N ILE A 38 7.45 1.51 1.29
CA ILE A 38 7.65 2.28 2.52
C ILE A 38 8.92 3.13 2.36
N PRO A 39 8.85 4.46 2.62
CA PRO A 39 10.02 5.33 2.64
C PRO A 39 11.11 4.84 3.60
N LYS A 40 12.38 5.04 3.22
CA LYS A 40 13.54 4.49 3.95
C LYS A 40 13.61 4.98 5.40
N ASP A 41 13.22 6.23 5.64
CA ASP A 41 13.16 6.90 6.94
C ASP A 41 11.99 6.44 7.84
N LEU A 42 11.07 5.65 7.26
CA LEU A 42 9.94 5.03 7.95
C LEU A 42 10.11 3.52 8.16
N LEU A 43 11.23 2.93 7.74
CA LEU A 43 11.50 1.51 8.00
C LEU A 43 11.64 1.24 9.50
N SER A 44 11.18 0.08 9.94
CA SER A 44 11.46 -0.41 11.30
C SER A 44 12.94 -0.74 11.47
N GLY A 45 13.41 -0.91 12.71
CA GLY A 45 14.80 -1.31 12.97
C GLY A 45 15.21 -2.57 12.20
N THR A 46 14.38 -3.61 12.20
CA THR A 46 14.60 -4.85 11.45
C THR A 46 14.68 -4.61 9.94
N GLN A 47 13.72 -3.85 9.39
CA GLN A 47 13.66 -3.57 7.95
C GLN A 47 14.85 -2.72 7.48
N PHE A 48 15.29 -1.77 8.30
CA PHE A 48 16.46 -0.95 8.01
C PHE A 48 17.76 -1.77 8.07
N ALA A 49 17.89 -2.65 9.07
CA ALA A 49 19.05 -3.52 9.21
C ALA A 49 19.16 -4.55 8.06
N HIS A 50 18.03 -5.03 7.55
CA HIS A 50 17.98 -6.00 6.46
C HIS A 50 17.97 -5.30 5.08
N SER A 51 19.04 -4.59 4.74
CA SER A 51 19.12 -3.81 3.50
C SER A 51 18.90 -4.63 2.22
N GLY A 52 19.29 -5.91 2.21
CA GLY A 52 19.08 -6.84 1.10
C GLY A 52 17.65 -7.34 0.94
N CYS A 53 16.75 -7.08 1.90
CA CYS A 53 15.34 -7.47 1.82
C CYS A 53 14.46 -6.39 1.16
N GLY A 54 15.04 -5.29 0.67
CA GLY A 54 14.29 -4.26 -0.04
C GLY A 54 13.78 -4.73 -1.42
N PRO A 55 12.71 -4.12 -1.95
CA PRO A 55 11.89 -3.09 -1.32
C PRO A 55 10.97 -3.65 -0.22
N HIS A 56 10.77 -2.84 0.82
CA HIS A 56 9.74 -3.07 1.83
C HIS A 56 8.46 -2.36 1.40
N VAL A 57 7.36 -3.09 1.32
CA VAL A 57 6.11 -2.63 0.72
C VAL A 57 4.91 -3.00 1.58
N PHE A 58 3.79 -2.30 1.37
CA PHE A 58 2.47 -2.77 1.76
C PHE A 58 1.61 -2.99 0.51
N ALA A 59 0.60 -3.84 0.62
CA ALA A 59 -0.30 -4.10 -0.50
C ALA A 59 -1.45 -3.10 -0.54
N VAL A 60 -1.84 -2.71 -1.75
CA VAL A 60 -3.10 -2.03 -2.05
C VAL A 60 -3.89 -2.91 -3.00
N GLU A 61 -5.10 -3.30 -2.58
CA GLU A 61 -6.03 -4.04 -3.41
C GLU A 61 -7.14 -3.10 -3.89
N ALA A 62 -7.38 -3.07 -5.20
CA ALA A 62 -8.45 -2.30 -5.82
C ALA A 62 -9.57 -3.24 -6.31
N GLY A 63 -10.68 -3.23 -5.58
CA GLY A 63 -11.89 -3.99 -5.91
C GLY A 63 -12.79 -3.28 -6.91
N THR A 64 -14.08 -3.61 -6.93
CA THR A 64 -15.06 -3.04 -7.88
C THR A 64 -15.42 -1.59 -7.52
N ASP A 65 -15.67 -1.36 -6.24
CA ASP A 65 -16.19 -0.14 -5.60
C ASP A 65 -15.44 0.21 -4.30
N TRP A 66 -14.32 -0.48 -4.06
CA TRP A 66 -13.52 -0.32 -2.85
C TRP A 66 -12.03 -0.36 -3.14
N VAL A 67 -11.26 0.25 -2.24
CA VAL A 67 -9.80 0.13 -2.19
C VAL A 67 -9.36 -0.17 -0.75
N LYS A 68 -8.49 -1.17 -0.62
CA LYS A 68 -8.02 -1.68 0.68
C LYS A 68 -6.51 -1.54 0.76
N PHE A 69 -6.05 -0.89 1.82
CA PHE A 69 -4.63 -0.67 2.12
C PHE A 69 -4.26 -1.57 3.30
N GLU A 70 -3.42 -2.56 3.05
CA GLU A 70 -2.98 -3.44 4.12
C GLU A 70 -2.09 -2.70 5.12
N LEU A 71 -2.26 -3.03 6.40
CA LEU A 71 -1.37 -2.57 7.47
C LEU A 71 -0.26 -3.58 7.76
N LEU A 72 0.10 -4.41 6.78
CA LEU A 72 1.21 -5.34 6.84
C LEU A 72 2.32 -4.88 5.91
N VAL A 73 3.51 -4.65 6.44
CA VAL A 73 4.71 -4.35 5.65
C VAL A 73 5.48 -5.65 5.45
N ARG A 74 5.90 -5.91 4.22
CA ARG A 74 6.62 -7.13 3.81
C ARG A 74 7.76 -6.82 2.85
N SER A 75 8.69 -7.75 2.72
CA SER A 75 9.76 -7.71 1.71
C SER A 75 9.26 -8.33 0.42
N LEU A 76 9.53 -7.71 -0.75
CA LEU A 76 9.31 -8.37 -2.04
C LEU A 76 10.45 -9.33 -2.43
N ALA A 77 11.63 -9.20 -1.81
CA ALA A 77 12.78 -10.07 -2.08
C ALA A 77 12.68 -11.41 -1.35
N ASN A 78 12.07 -11.44 -0.16
CA ASN A 78 11.92 -12.64 0.64
C ASN A 78 10.64 -12.58 1.50
N MET A 79 9.63 -13.35 1.11
CA MET A 79 8.33 -13.40 1.77
C MET A 79 8.35 -14.08 3.15
N GLN A 80 9.38 -14.89 3.44
CA GLN A 80 9.58 -15.55 4.74
C GLN A 80 10.44 -14.72 5.70
N CYS A 81 10.90 -13.54 5.28
CA CYS A 81 11.75 -12.69 6.10
C CYS A 81 11.01 -12.15 7.33
N PRO A 82 11.67 -12.03 8.51
CA PRO A 82 11.11 -11.35 9.68
C PRO A 82 10.74 -9.88 9.47
N CYS A 83 11.11 -9.30 8.33
CA CYS A 83 10.63 -7.98 7.89
C CYS A 83 9.11 -7.93 7.67
N ALA A 84 8.47 -9.08 7.46
CA ALA A 84 7.02 -9.23 7.38
C ALA A 84 6.37 -9.03 8.76
N ALA A 85 5.84 -7.83 9.01
CA ALA A 85 5.23 -7.47 10.28
C ALA A 85 4.13 -6.42 10.08
N TYR A 86 3.25 -6.30 11.07
CA TYR A 86 2.29 -5.19 11.08
C TYR A 86 3.04 -3.85 11.12
N ALA A 87 2.48 -2.88 10.39
CA ALA A 87 3.02 -1.54 10.28
C ALA A 87 3.24 -0.92 11.66
N THR A 88 4.42 -0.31 11.86
CA THR A 88 4.66 0.54 13.04
C THR A 88 3.70 1.74 13.03
N PRO A 89 3.53 2.47 14.15
CA PRO A 89 2.66 3.64 14.17
C PRO A 89 2.97 4.68 13.07
N ARG A 90 4.26 4.92 12.79
CA ARG A 90 4.69 5.83 11.72
C ARG A 90 4.39 5.30 10.32
N GLN A 91 4.56 4.00 10.10
CA GLN A 91 4.21 3.36 8.82
C GLN A 91 2.70 3.35 8.60
N ARG A 92 1.92 3.08 9.64
CA ARG A 92 0.46 3.12 9.57
C ARG A 92 -0.04 4.52 9.21
N GLU A 93 0.52 5.55 9.86
CA GLU A 93 0.21 6.95 9.52
C GLU A 93 0.54 7.25 8.06
N PHE A 94 1.71 6.79 7.57
CA PHE A 94 2.06 6.92 6.16
C PHE A 94 1.07 6.21 5.22
N ILE A 95 0.65 4.98 5.54
CA ILE A 95 -0.32 4.23 4.74
C ILE A 95 -1.65 4.97 4.66
N ILE A 96 -2.16 5.48 5.79
CA ILE A 96 -3.42 6.23 5.84
C ILE A 96 -3.29 7.55 5.07
N ARG A 97 -2.17 8.27 5.24
CA ARG A 97 -1.90 9.50 4.47
C ARG A 97 -1.80 9.25 2.98
N PHE A 98 -1.19 8.14 2.57
CA PHE A 98 -1.16 7.73 1.17
C PHE A 98 -2.58 7.51 0.64
N ALA A 99 -3.42 6.80 1.40
CA ALA A 99 -4.82 6.59 1.02
C ALA A 99 -5.59 7.91 0.87
N HIS A 100 -5.52 8.79 1.87
CA HIS A 100 -6.17 10.10 1.83
C HIS A 100 -5.64 10.99 0.72
N GLY A 101 -4.32 11.01 0.52
CA GLY A 101 -3.68 11.77 -0.54
C GLY A 101 -4.13 11.32 -1.93
N MET A 102 -4.27 10.01 -2.15
CA MET A 102 -4.80 9.46 -3.40
C MET A 102 -6.25 9.88 -3.63
N ILE A 103 -7.13 9.72 -2.64
CA ILE A 103 -8.54 10.11 -2.74
C ILE A 103 -8.68 11.61 -3.05
N ALA A 104 -7.96 12.45 -2.32
CA ALA A 104 -7.98 13.89 -2.52
C ALA A 104 -7.42 14.32 -3.88
N GLN A 105 -6.30 13.72 -4.32
CA GLN A 105 -5.70 14.02 -5.63
C GLN A 105 -6.61 13.63 -6.80
N LEU A 106 -7.41 12.58 -6.63
CA LEU A 106 -8.36 12.10 -7.63
C LEU A 106 -9.73 12.78 -7.54
N ASP A 107 -9.91 13.74 -6.61
CA ASP A 107 -11.17 14.43 -6.33
C ASP A 107 -12.35 13.48 -6.09
N ILE A 108 -12.07 12.35 -5.42
CA ILE A 108 -13.08 11.34 -5.09
C ILE A 108 -13.80 11.77 -3.82
N GLN A 109 -15.12 11.91 -3.92
CA GLN A 109 -15.99 12.08 -2.76
C GLN A 109 -16.35 10.69 -2.22
N THR A 110 -16.11 10.49 -0.92
CA THR A 110 -16.38 9.26 -0.16
C THR A 110 -17.19 9.62 1.06
#